data_AF-A0A2Z3GX64-F1
#
_entry.id   AF-A0A2Z3GX64-F1
#
_cell.length_a   1.000
_cell.length_b   1.000
_cell.length_c   1.000
_cell.angle_alpha   90.00
_cell.angle_beta   90.00
_cell.angle_gamma   90.00
#
_symmetry.space_group_name_H-M   'P 1'
#
loop_
_entity.id
_entity.type
_entity.pdbx_description
1 polymer ?
#
loop_
_entity_poly.entity_id
_entity_poly.type
_entity_poly.pdbx_seq_one_letter_code
_entity_poly.pdbx_strand_id
1 'polypeptide(L)'
;MNRKWVLFGVLVVPAVALVVGCRNDSPVPTQKAAPQGGETKSGAPKGDEHAHKPGAHGGIIVALGKDSYHAEAVFEKGGKVRLYMLGKEETRVQQVEAQTLSAFVTPEGSTDAVPVAFKPEPQQGDAAGTTSLFVAALPEGLAGKKVQITINNINVGGERFRIGFGNEAHGDAMPAKKATAEEQKLFLTPGGLYTAADIKANGDTIPAVKYRGIRPTHEAHPSPGQKICPVSRTAANPKFTWVIGGKTYEFCCTPCIEEFLSTAKEKPAEIKDPSEYVKK
;
A
#
# COMPACT_ATOMS: atom_id res chain seq x y z
N MET A 1 -42.00 -72.37 -2.38
CA MET A 1 -40.80 -72.97 -1.75
C MET A 1 -39.56 -72.24 -2.28
N ASN A 2 -38.48 -72.11 -1.50
CA ASN A 2 -37.28 -71.39 -1.91
C ASN A 2 -36.38 -72.22 -2.86
N ARG A 3 -35.45 -71.53 -3.57
CA ARG A 3 -33.98 -71.78 -3.55
C ARG A 3 -33.24 -72.00 -4.91
N LYS A 4 -32.65 -70.89 -5.41
CA LYS A 4 -31.29 -70.72 -5.99
C LYS A 4 -30.90 -71.20 -7.42
N TRP A 5 -30.32 -70.23 -8.16
CA TRP A 5 -29.14 -70.30 -9.07
C TRP A 5 -29.37 -71.07 -10.41
N VAL A 6 -28.76 -70.72 -11.57
CA VAL A 6 -27.34 -70.45 -11.90
C VAL A 6 -27.20 -69.49 -13.11
N LEU A 7 -26.00 -68.91 -13.28
CA LEU A 7 -25.39 -68.21 -14.44
C LEU A 7 -26.04 -68.40 -15.84
N PHE A 8 -26.07 -67.31 -16.63
CA PHE A 8 -25.23 -67.16 -17.84
C PHE A 8 -25.10 -65.68 -18.22
N GLY A 9 -23.98 -65.28 -18.82
CA GLY A 9 -23.72 -63.89 -19.22
C GLY A 9 -23.73 -63.69 -20.74
N VAL A 10 -24.15 -62.51 -21.20
CA VAL A 10 -24.03 -62.07 -22.60
C VAL A 10 -23.52 -60.62 -22.62
N LEU A 11 -22.52 -60.35 -23.46
CA LEU A 11 -21.95 -59.03 -23.70
C LEU A 11 -22.67 -58.37 -24.89
N VAL A 12 -23.21 -57.15 -24.69
CA VAL A 12 -23.78 -56.32 -25.76
C VAL A 12 -23.31 -54.88 -25.61
N VAL A 13 -22.67 -54.35 -26.64
CA VAL A 13 -22.32 -52.93 -26.79
C VAL A 13 -23.23 -52.32 -27.86
N PRO A 14 -23.94 -51.22 -27.57
CA PRO A 14 -24.46 -50.32 -28.59
C PRO A 14 -23.49 -49.15 -28.81
N ALA A 15 -23.29 -48.78 -30.07
CA ALA A 15 -22.51 -47.61 -30.49
C ALA A 15 -23.20 -46.94 -31.68
N VAL A 16 -22.74 -45.73 -32.07
CA VAL A 16 -23.25 -44.93 -33.21
C VAL A 16 -24.63 -44.29 -32.84
N ALA A 17 -24.98 -43.04 -33.20
CA ALA A 17 -24.75 -42.35 -34.47
C ALA A 17 -24.85 -40.79 -34.41
N LEU A 18 -24.10 -40.11 -35.33
CA LEU A 18 -24.45 -38.87 -36.06
C LEU A 18 -24.64 -37.52 -35.27
N VAL A 19 -24.37 -36.28 -35.75
CA VAL A 19 -23.48 -35.59 -36.75
C VAL A 19 -23.32 -34.11 -36.27
N VAL A 20 -22.58 -33.14 -36.84
CA VAL A 20 -21.84 -32.94 -38.12
C VAL A 20 -20.60 -32.04 -37.88
N GLY A 21 -19.69 -31.92 -38.88
CA GLY A 21 -18.69 -30.82 -38.90
C GLY A 21 -17.68 -30.96 -40.05
N CYS A 22 -17.70 -30.04 -41.02
CA CYS A 22 -16.90 -30.15 -42.24
C CYS A 22 -15.42 -29.77 -42.07
N ARG A 23 -14.54 -30.44 -42.83
CA ARG A 23 -13.10 -30.20 -42.93
C ARG A 23 -12.71 -30.13 -44.40
N ASN A 24 -11.96 -29.09 -44.79
CA ASN A 24 -11.40 -28.94 -46.14
C ASN A 24 -9.87 -28.79 -46.01
N ASP A 25 -9.12 -29.74 -46.58
CA ASP A 25 -7.67 -29.65 -46.76
C ASP A 25 -7.34 -29.30 -48.22
N SER A 26 -6.26 -28.56 -48.47
CA SER A 26 -5.68 -28.36 -49.80
C SER A 26 -4.18 -28.03 -49.70
N PRO A 27 -3.35 -28.38 -50.71
CA PRO A 27 -1.96 -28.76 -50.45
C PRO A 27 -0.90 -27.64 -50.56
N VAL A 28 0.30 -28.00 -50.10
CA VAL A 28 1.51 -27.19 -49.90
C VAL A 28 2.32 -26.97 -51.19
N PRO A 29 3.07 -25.86 -51.29
CA PRO A 29 4.42 -25.90 -51.86
C PRO A 29 5.50 -25.40 -50.88
N THR A 30 6.57 -26.18 -50.73
CA THR A 30 7.65 -25.96 -49.75
C THR A 30 8.67 -24.93 -50.22
N GLN A 31 9.13 -24.02 -49.34
CA GLN A 31 10.35 -23.22 -49.57
C GLN A 31 11.30 -23.19 -48.37
N LYS A 32 12.57 -22.84 -48.66
CA LYS A 32 13.80 -23.12 -47.89
C LYS A 32 13.89 -22.41 -46.54
N ALA A 33 14.81 -22.89 -45.68
CA ALA A 33 15.10 -22.35 -44.36
C ALA A 33 16.39 -21.50 -44.30
N ALA A 34 16.40 -20.57 -43.33
CA ALA A 34 17.56 -19.88 -42.72
C ALA A 34 18.34 -18.84 -43.59
N PRO A 35 19.06 -17.87 -42.97
CA PRO A 35 19.35 -17.70 -41.53
C PRO A 35 19.01 -16.33 -40.88
N GLN A 36 19.04 -16.33 -39.54
CA GLN A 36 19.34 -15.24 -38.58
C GLN A 36 18.85 -13.79 -38.78
N GLY A 37 18.18 -13.25 -37.74
CA GLY A 37 18.13 -11.81 -37.45
C GLY A 37 16.96 -11.38 -36.57
N GLY A 38 17.22 -10.60 -35.51
CA GLY A 38 16.19 -9.86 -34.75
C GLY A 38 15.88 -10.38 -33.34
N GLU A 39 16.44 -9.74 -32.31
CA GLU A 39 15.92 -9.84 -30.95
C GLU A 39 14.58 -9.09 -30.83
N THR A 40 13.57 -9.71 -30.21
CA THR A 40 12.45 -8.99 -29.60
C THR A 40 12.43 -9.32 -28.11
N LYS A 41 12.74 -8.33 -27.27
CA LYS A 41 12.86 -8.51 -25.82
C LYS A 41 11.49 -8.72 -25.18
N SER A 42 11.33 -9.81 -24.44
CA SER A 42 10.16 -10.02 -23.57
C SER A 42 10.10 -8.91 -22.51
N GLY A 43 9.06 -8.09 -22.57
CA GLY A 43 8.77 -7.11 -21.53
C GLY A 43 8.25 -7.80 -20.28
N ALA A 44 9.10 -7.93 -19.25
CA ALA A 44 8.65 -8.28 -17.90
C ALA A 44 7.74 -7.16 -17.35
N PRO A 45 6.75 -7.48 -16.48
CA PRO A 45 5.78 -6.49 -16.02
C PRO A 45 6.43 -5.40 -15.17
N LYS A 46 5.92 -4.17 -15.31
CA LYS A 46 6.24 -3.07 -14.40
C LYS A 46 5.60 -3.33 -13.05
N GLY A 47 6.32 -3.04 -11.96
CA GLY A 47 5.67 -2.76 -10.68
C GLY A 47 5.24 -1.30 -10.69
N ASP A 48 3.94 -1.03 -10.71
CA ASP A 48 3.42 0.32 -10.65
C ASP A 48 3.47 0.86 -9.21
N GLU A 49 4.18 1.97 -8.99
CA GLU A 49 4.01 2.78 -7.78
C GLU A 49 2.67 3.54 -7.87
N HIS A 50 1.59 2.91 -7.42
CA HIS A 50 0.24 3.49 -7.48
C HIS A 50 0.09 4.69 -6.53
N ALA A 51 0.01 5.89 -7.10
CA ALA A 51 -0.66 7.00 -6.44
C ALA A 51 -2.17 6.76 -6.48
N HIS A 52 -2.80 6.51 -5.32
CA HIS A 52 -4.24 6.30 -5.22
C HIS A 52 -5.01 7.47 -5.86
N LYS A 53 -5.91 7.13 -6.78
CA LYS A 53 -6.82 8.09 -7.40
C LYS A 53 -7.97 8.38 -6.43
N PRO A 54 -8.76 9.46 -6.64
CA PRO A 54 -10.08 9.54 -6.04
C PRO A 54 -10.85 8.26 -6.36
N GLY A 55 -11.43 7.61 -5.35
CA GLY A 55 -12.07 6.31 -5.52
C GLY A 55 -13.34 6.37 -6.37
N ALA A 56 -13.94 5.21 -6.63
CA ALA A 56 -15.11 5.08 -7.50
C ALA A 56 -16.34 5.86 -6.98
N HIS A 57 -16.39 6.14 -5.68
CA HIS A 57 -17.42 6.91 -4.99
C HIS A 57 -16.95 8.33 -4.62
N GLY A 58 -15.77 8.74 -5.09
CA GLY A 58 -15.14 10.04 -4.76
C GLY A 58 -14.48 10.09 -3.38
N GLY A 59 -14.26 8.94 -2.73
CA GLY A 59 -13.67 8.82 -1.41
C GLY A 59 -12.15 8.69 -1.37
N ILE A 60 -11.62 8.58 -0.15
CA ILE A 60 -10.21 8.30 0.13
C ILE A 60 -10.01 6.78 0.15
N ILE A 61 -9.16 6.25 -0.73
CA ILE A 61 -8.77 4.84 -0.71
C ILE A 61 -7.64 4.61 0.30
N VAL A 62 -7.74 3.52 1.07
CA VAL A 62 -6.69 3.01 1.96
C VAL A 62 -6.35 1.56 1.60
N ALA A 63 -5.10 1.29 1.25
CA ALA A 63 -4.60 -0.05 0.98
C ALA A 63 -4.38 -0.88 2.26
N LEU A 64 -4.71 -2.17 2.21
CA LEU A 64 -4.64 -3.14 3.29
C LEU A 64 -3.95 -4.43 2.81
N GLY A 65 -3.35 -5.21 3.71
CA GLY A 65 -2.79 -6.53 3.37
C GLY A 65 -1.75 -6.53 2.25
N LYS A 66 -0.88 -5.51 2.19
CA LYS A 66 0.06 -5.29 1.07
C LYS A 66 -0.64 -5.21 -0.30
N ASP A 67 -1.58 -4.27 -0.43
CA ASP A 67 -2.35 -4.04 -1.67
C ASP A 67 -3.33 -5.17 -2.05
N SER A 68 -3.51 -6.17 -1.19
CA SER A 68 -4.44 -7.30 -1.45
C SER A 68 -5.91 -6.91 -1.31
N TYR A 69 -6.19 -5.89 -0.50
CA TYR A 69 -7.52 -5.34 -0.26
C TYR A 69 -7.44 -3.82 -0.13
N HIS A 70 -8.55 -3.15 -0.41
CA HIS A 70 -8.70 -1.71 -0.29
C HIS A 70 -9.95 -1.36 0.52
N ALA A 71 -9.99 -0.16 1.11
CA ALA A 71 -11.19 0.41 1.68
C ALA A 71 -11.36 1.87 1.23
N GLU A 72 -12.51 2.23 0.67
CA GLU A 72 -12.82 3.60 0.25
C GLU A 72 -13.71 4.29 1.27
N ALA A 73 -13.19 5.34 1.90
CA ALA A 73 -13.89 6.17 2.88
C ALA A 73 -14.57 7.38 2.21
N VAL A 74 -15.90 7.46 2.28
CA VAL A 74 -16.71 8.54 1.71
C VAL A 74 -17.42 9.30 2.84
N PHE A 75 -17.25 10.63 2.87
CA PHE A 75 -17.89 11.51 3.83
C PHE A 75 -19.10 12.22 3.19
N GLU A 76 -20.31 11.87 3.61
CA GLU A 76 -21.53 12.50 3.14
C GLU A 76 -21.83 13.83 3.88
N LYS A 77 -22.62 14.70 3.23
CA LYS A 77 -23.25 15.85 3.91
C LYS A 77 -24.10 15.36 5.09
N GLY A 78 -24.08 16.11 6.19
CA GLY A 78 -24.69 15.68 7.46
C GLY A 78 -23.81 14.77 8.32
N GLY A 79 -22.60 14.42 7.86
CA GLY A 79 -21.61 13.72 8.68
C GLY A 79 -21.78 12.19 8.75
N LYS A 80 -22.56 11.58 7.84
CA LYS A 80 -22.50 10.13 7.65
C LYS A 80 -21.17 9.77 6.97
N VAL A 81 -20.57 8.67 7.38
CA VAL A 81 -19.35 8.13 6.78
C VAL A 81 -19.64 6.72 6.26
N ARG A 82 -19.34 6.48 4.99
CA ARG A 82 -19.33 5.14 4.39
C ARG A 82 -17.89 4.63 4.28
N LEU A 83 -17.72 3.34 4.46
CA LEU A 83 -16.47 2.63 4.22
C LEU A 83 -16.78 1.43 3.32
N TYR A 84 -16.52 1.58 2.03
CA TYR A 84 -16.69 0.52 1.04
C TYR A 84 -15.49 -0.42 1.08
N MET A 85 -15.73 -1.73 1.08
CA MET A 85 -14.68 -2.75 1.01
C MET A 85 -14.43 -3.15 -0.44
N LEU A 86 -13.16 -3.10 -0.84
CA LEU A 86 -12.69 -3.24 -2.20
C LEU A 86 -11.57 -4.29 -2.26
N GLY A 87 -11.39 -4.93 -3.42
CA GLY A 87 -10.34 -5.92 -3.63
C GLY A 87 -8.99 -5.26 -3.91
N LYS A 88 -8.02 -6.07 -4.35
CA LYS A 88 -6.78 -5.57 -4.96
C LYS A 88 -7.08 -4.57 -6.09
N GLU A 89 -7.98 -4.94 -6.99
CA GLU A 89 -8.49 -4.01 -8.00
C GLU A 89 -9.43 -3.01 -7.31
N GLU A 90 -9.04 -1.72 -7.24
CA GLU A 90 -9.79 -0.65 -6.55
C GLU A 90 -11.25 -0.50 -7.01
N THR A 91 -11.63 -1.03 -8.18
CA THR A 91 -13.00 -1.01 -8.73
C THR A 91 -13.82 -2.24 -8.39
N ARG A 92 -13.23 -3.29 -7.80
CA ARG A 92 -13.89 -4.56 -7.50
C ARG A 92 -14.40 -4.57 -6.06
N VAL A 93 -15.72 -4.65 -5.89
CA VAL A 93 -16.37 -4.85 -4.59
C VAL A 93 -15.83 -6.12 -3.90
N GLN A 94 -15.39 -5.99 -2.65
CA GLN A 94 -14.91 -7.09 -1.81
C GLN A 94 -15.86 -7.33 -0.65
N GLN A 95 -16.43 -8.52 -0.58
CA GLN A 95 -17.25 -8.93 0.54
C GLN A 95 -16.36 -9.38 1.71
N VAL A 96 -16.74 -9.00 2.92
CA VAL A 96 -16.09 -9.38 4.18
C VAL A 96 -17.13 -9.85 5.19
N GLU A 97 -16.71 -10.51 6.27
CA GLU A 97 -17.64 -10.96 7.33
C GLU A 97 -18.37 -9.77 7.97
N ALA A 98 -19.70 -9.88 8.13
CA ALA A 98 -20.53 -8.81 8.68
C ALA A 98 -20.26 -8.63 10.19
N GLN A 99 -19.53 -7.57 10.53
CA GLN A 99 -18.99 -7.31 11.87
C GLN A 99 -19.19 -5.84 12.25
N THR A 100 -19.31 -5.51 13.55
CA THR A 100 -19.31 -4.10 13.99
C THR A 100 -17.87 -3.65 14.24
N LEU A 101 -17.44 -2.57 13.57
CA LEU A 101 -16.07 -2.06 13.70
C LEU A 101 -16.01 -0.96 14.77
N SER A 102 -15.16 -1.17 15.78
CA SER A 102 -14.85 -0.16 16.80
C SER A 102 -13.84 0.85 16.26
N ALA A 103 -14.29 2.08 16.07
CA ALA A 103 -13.52 3.18 15.54
C ALA A 103 -13.44 4.36 16.52
N PHE A 104 -12.49 5.25 16.30
CA PHE A 104 -12.25 6.45 17.10
C PHE A 104 -12.11 7.65 16.18
N VAL A 105 -12.83 8.74 16.49
CA VAL A 105 -12.82 10.00 15.74
C VAL A 105 -12.07 11.06 16.55
N THR A 106 -10.95 11.54 16.02
CA THR A 106 -10.15 12.62 16.61
C THR A 106 -10.29 13.88 15.74
N PRO A 107 -10.83 15.00 16.25
CA PRO A 107 -10.85 16.28 15.54
C PRO A 107 -9.43 16.81 15.28
N GLU A 108 -9.23 17.56 14.19
CA GLU A 108 -7.94 18.23 13.93
C GLU A 108 -7.51 19.10 15.12
N GLY A 109 -6.23 19.01 15.52
CA GLY A 109 -5.67 19.75 16.64
C GLY A 109 -5.89 19.11 18.02
N SER A 110 -6.90 18.24 18.17
CA SER A 110 -7.22 17.56 19.43
C SER A 110 -6.32 16.35 19.73
N THR A 111 -6.22 15.99 21.00
CA THR A 111 -5.76 14.66 21.47
C THR A 111 -6.91 13.71 21.78
N ASP A 112 -8.12 14.26 21.94
CA ASP A 112 -9.28 13.52 22.44
C ASP A 112 -9.96 12.78 21.29
N ALA A 113 -10.27 11.50 21.52
CA ALA A 113 -10.79 10.59 20.51
C ALA A 113 -12.16 10.06 20.94
N VAL A 114 -13.21 10.39 20.18
CA VAL A 114 -14.59 9.99 20.47
C VAL A 114 -14.85 8.62 19.84
N PRO A 115 -15.31 7.60 20.59
CA PRO A 115 -15.61 6.29 20.03
C PRO A 115 -16.83 6.35 19.11
N VAL A 116 -16.78 5.63 17.99
CA VAL A 116 -17.90 5.45 17.06
C VAL A 116 -17.94 4.01 16.56
N ALA A 117 -19.15 3.46 16.37
CA ALA A 117 -19.35 2.13 15.82
C ALA A 117 -19.75 2.22 14.34
N PHE A 118 -18.92 1.69 13.45
CA PHE A 118 -19.31 1.43 12.06
C PHE A 118 -20.07 0.10 12.01
N LYS A 119 -21.30 0.13 11.50
CA LYS A 119 -22.17 -1.05 11.36
C LYS A 119 -22.13 -1.57 9.92
N PRO A 120 -22.29 -2.88 9.69
CA PRO A 120 -22.42 -3.41 8.33
C PRO A 120 -23.75 -2.95 7.71
N GLU A 121 -23.70 -2.51 6.45
CA GLU A 121 -24.87 -2.15 5.62
C GLU A 121 -24.79 -2.98 4.32
N PRO A 122 -25.18 -4.27 4.34
CA PRO A 122 -25.03 -5.17 3.20
C PRO A 122 -25.73 -4.65 1.94
N GLN A 123 -25.00 -4.68 0.82
CA GLN A 123 -25.41 -4.17 -0.47
C GLN A 123 -26.07 -5.28 -1.33
N GLN A 124 -26.75 -4.88 -2.40
CA GLN A 124 -27.33 -5.83 -3.34
C GLN A 124 -26.22 -6.67 -4.01
N GLY A 125 -26.23 -7.97 -3.74
CA GLY A 125 -25.21 -8.92 -4.22
C GLY A 125 -24.24 -9.40 -3.13
N ASP A 126 -24.28 -8.80 -1.92
CA ASP A 126 -23.60 -9.38 -0.75
C ASP A 126 -24.25 -10.72 -0.36
N ALA A 127 -23.43 -11.69 0.03
CA ALA A 127 -23.89 -12.99 0.52
C ALA A 127 -24.48 -12.89 1.93
N ALA A 128 -25.28 -13.90 2.32
CA ALA A 128 -25.82 -13.98 3.68
C ALA A 128 -24.69 -14.07 4.71
N GLY A 129 -24.64 -13.11 5.64
CA GLY A 129 -23.59 -13.01 6.66
C GLY A 129 -22.33 -12.23 6.23
N THR A 130 -22.27 -11.73 4.99
CA THR A 130 -21.20 -10.81 4.55
C THR A 130 -21.71 -9.38 4.38
N THR A 131 -20.78 -8.45 4.19
CA THR A 131 -21.04 -7.09 3.73
C THR A 131 -19.88 -6.59 2.87
N SER A 132 -20.14 -5.65 1.97
CA SER A 132 -19.14 -4.86 1.27
C SER A 132 -19.14 -3.37 1.65
N LEU A 133 -19.91 -2.99 2.67
CA LEU A 133 -20.06 -1.60 3.10
C LEU A 133 -20.28 -1.52 4.62
N PHE A 134 -19.54 -0.63 5.28
CA PHE A 134 -19.81 -0.22 6.65
C PHE A 134 -20.22 1.26 6.73
N VAL A 135 -21.12 1.60 7.67
CA VAL A 135 -21.66 2.95 7.83
C VAL A 135 -21.61 3.40 9.29
N ALA A 136 -21.23 4.65 9.50
CA ALA A 136 -21.30 5.36 10.77
C ALA A 136 -21.87 6.78 10.59
N ALA A 137 -22.23 7.42 11.70
CA ALA A 137 -22.42 8.86 11.77
C ALA A 137 -21.31 9.46 12.64
N LEU A 138 -20.74 10.59 12.22
CA LEU A 138 -19.83 11.37 13.05
C LEU A 138 -20.56 11.86 14.31
N PRO A 139 -19.87 11.94 15.46
CA PRO A 139 -20.40 12.59 16.66
C PRO A 139 -20.93 14.01 16.39
N GLU A 140 -21.89 14.43 17.21
CA GLU A 140 -22.52 15.75 17.08
C GLU A 140 -21.48 16.87 17.11
N GLY A 141 -21.67 17.88 16.25
CA GLY A 141 -20.73 18.99 16.10
C GLY A 141 -19.40 18.62 15.44
N LEU A 142 -19.17 17.39 14.97
CA LEU A 142 -18.01 17.02 14.13
C LEU A 142 -18.35 16.92 12.64
N ALA A 143 -19.63 16.88 12.27
CA ALA A 143 -20.06 16.96 10.87
C ALA A 143 -19.53 18.25 10.21
N GLY A 144 -18.82 18.10 9.08
CA GLY A 144 -18.20 19.23 8.35
C GLY A 144 -16.92 19.79 8.98
N LYS A 145 -16.47 19.30 10.14
CA LYS A 145 -15.12 19.60 10.67
C LYS A 145 -14.10 18.61 10.12
N LYS A 146 -12.82 19.02 10.13
CA LYS A 146 -11.70 18.12 9.86
C LYS A 146 -11.57 17.08 10.98
N VAL A 147 -11.54 15.80 10.60
CA VAL A 147 -11.42 14.66 11.53
C VAL A 147 -10.50 13.59 10.97
N GLN A 148 -9.78 12.91 11.85
CA GLN A 148 -9.11 11.64 11.57
C GLN A 148 -9.91 10.51 12.24
N ILE A 149 -10.22 9.47 11.50
CA ILE A 149 -10.87 8.25 11.98
C ILE A 149 -9.82 7.14 12.03
N THR A 150 -9.77 6.39 13.14
CA THR A 150 -8.96 5.19 13.28
C THR A 150 -9.83 3.99 13.65
N ILE A 151 -9.84 2.96 12.81
CA ILE A 151 -10.48 1.67 13.07
C ILE A 151 -9.41 0.73 13.60
N ASN A 152 -9.51 0.34 14.88
CA ASN A 152 -8.47 -0.44 15.55
C ASN A 152 -8.46 -1.93 15.15
N ASN A 153 -9.56 -2.44 14.61
CA ASN A 153 -9.67 -3.82 14.14
C ASN A 153 -10.75 -3.97 13.06
N ILE A 154 -10.38 -4.51 11.91
CA ILE A 154 -11.28 -5.10 10.90
C ILE A 154 -10.73 -6.48 10.51
N ASN A 155 -11.60 -7.48 10.43
CA ASN A 155 -11.25 -8.81 9.92
C ASN A 155 -11.58 -8.88 8.42
N VAL A 156 -10.58 -9.17 7.59
CA VAL A 156 -10.73 -9.35 6.12
C VAL A 156 -9.97 -10.61 5.72
N GLY A 157 -10.63 -11.59 5.10
CA GLY A 157 -10.00 -12.86 4.71
C GLY A 157 -9.49 -13.74 5.88
N GLY A 158 -9.86 -13.41 7.12
CA GLY A 158 -9.29 -14.01 8.34
C GLY A 158 -8.06 -13.28 8.90
N GLU A 159 -7.49 -12.32 8.15
CA GLU A 159 -6.46 -11.41 8.64
C GLU A 159 -7.07 -10.20 9.35
N ARG A 160 -6.28 -9.56 10.23
CA ARG A 160 -6.72 -8.43 11.07
C ARG A 160 -5.95 -7.17 10.72
N PHE A 161 -6.66 -6.12 10.32
CA PHE A 161 -6.08 -4.85 9.90
C PHE A 161 -6.50 -3.68 10.79
N ARG A 162 -5.68 -2.63 10.77
CA ARG A 162 -5.96 -1.31 11.35
C ARG A 162 -6.06 -0.30 10.21
N ILE A 163 -7.12 0.50 10.17
CA ILE A 163 -7.32 1.53 9.15
C ILE A 163 -7.24 2.91 9.80
N GLY A 164 -6.61 3.88 9.14
CA GLY A 164 -6.65 5.30 9.51
C GLY A 164 -6.93 6.15 8.28
N PHE A 165 -7.92 7.05 8.35
CA PHE A 165 -8.30 7.93 7.23
C PHE A 165 -8.94 9.23 7.75
N GLY A 166 -8.85 10.30 6.96
CA GLY A 166 -9.43 11.61 7.28
C GLY A 166 -10.33 12.14 6.17
N ASN A 167 -11.04 13.24 6.42
CA ASN A 167 -11.98 13.84 5.48
C ASN A 167 -11.45 15.03 4.67
N GLU A 168 -10.16 15.35 4.80
CA GLU A 168 -9.44 16.07 3.76
C GLU A 168 -8.79 15.07 2.82
N ALA A 169 -8.72 15.40 1.53
CA ALA A 169 -7.87 14.67 0.60
C ALA A 169 -6.41 14.74 1.07
N HIS A 170 -5.64 13.69 0.80
CA HIS A 170 -4.19 13.71 0.97
C HIS A 170 -3.53 14.68 -0.01
N GLY A 171 -3.57 15.99 0.29
CA GLY A 171 -2.44 16.85 -0.01
C GLY A 171 -1.19 16.23 0.63
N ASP A 172 -0.07 16.18 -0.08
CA ASP A 172 0.98 15.15 0.14
C ASP A 172 1.81 15.28 1.42
N ALA A 173 1.35 16.09 2.38
CA ALA A 173 1.77 15.98 3.75
C ALA A 173 1.07 14.78 4.41
N MET A 174 1.85 13.75 4.75
CA MET A 174 1.60 13.00 5.99
C MET A 174 1.26 14.01 7.10
N PRO A 175 0.31 13.71 8.02
CA PRO A 175 0.01 14.60 9.14
C PRO A 175 1.32 14.91 9.85
N ALA A 176 1.66 16.20 9.96
CA ALA A 176 2.99 16.60 10.42
C ALA A 176 3.22 16.04 11.83
N LYS A 177 4.10 15.02 11.92
CA LYS A 177 4.53 14.38 13.17
C LYS A 177 4.87 15.51 14.14
N LYS A 178 4.02 15.73 15.16
CA LYS A 178 4.34 16.69 16.22
C LYS A 178 5.64 16.18 16.82
N ALA A 179 6.70 16.97 16.68
CA ALA A 179 8.05 16.63 17.06
C ALA A 179 8.04 15.94 18.43
N THR A 180 8.31 14.63 18.47
CA THR A 180 8.27 13.91 19.73
C THR A 180 9.50 14.28 20.56
N ALA A 181 9.47 14.08 21.87
CA ALA A 181 10.61 14.38 22.72
C ALA A 181 11.85 13.54 22.31
N GLU A 182 11.62 12.32 21.80
CA GLU A 182 12.65 11.45 21.24
C GLU A 182 13.20 12.00 19.92
N GLU A 183 12.35 12.47 18.99
CA GLU A 183 12.80 13.08 17.73
C GLU A 183 13.62 14.35 17.98
N GLN A 184 13.15 15.23 18.87
CA GLN A 184 13.92 16.43 19.26
C GLN A 184 15.26 16.05 19.90
N LYS A 185 15.29 15.05 20.80
CA LYS A 185 16.53 14.55 21.41
C LYS A 185 17.46 13.93 20.35
N LEU A 186 16.93 13.20 19.38
CA LEU A 186 17.71 12.58 18.31
C LEU A 186 18.34 13.62 17.39
N PHE A 187 17.62 14.68 17.02
CA PHE A 187 18.11 15.68 16.06
C PHE A 187 18.81 16.90 16.67
N LEU A 188 18.58 17.22 17.95
CA LEU A 188 19.12 18.43 18.61
C LEU A 188 20.14 18.13 19.73
N THR A 189 20.55 16.87 19.90
CA THR A 189 21.64 16.47 20.81
C THR A 189 22.78 15.80 20.03
N PRO A 190 24.06 16.12 20.26
CA PRO A 190 25.19 15.39 19.65
C PRO A 190 25.28 13.91 20.06
N GLY A 191 26.05 13.11 19.31
CA GLY A 191 26.39 11.72 19.63
C GLY A 191 27.05 11.00 18.45
N GLY A 192 27.96 10.05 18.71
CA GLY A 192 28.69 9.32 17.66
C GLY A 192 29.35 10.26 16.64
N LEU A 193 29.04 10.08 15.34
CA LEU A 193 29.49 10.96 14.26
C LEU A 193 28.70 12.29 14.17
N TYR A 194 27.59 12.45 14.87
CA TYR A 194 26.75 13.64 14.78
C TYR A 194 27.14 14.69 15.83
N THR A 195 27.69 15.80 15.37
CA THR A 195 28.29 16.84 16.20
C THR A 195 27.38 18.06 16.39
N ALA A 196 27.71 18.95 17.34
CA ALA A 196 27.05 20.25 17.45
C ALA A 196 27.22 21.12 16.19
N ALA A 197 28.31 20.93 15.42
CA ALA A 197 28.49 21.59 14.13
C ALA A 197 27.52 21.05 13.08
N ASP A 198 27.22 19.75 13.08
CA ASP A 198 26.22 19.15 12.18
C ASP A 198 24.80 19.63 12.51
N ILE A 199 24.42 19.74 13.78
CA ILE A 199 23.11 20.28 14.19
C ILE A 199 22.92 21.70 13.62
N LYS A 200 23.93 22.56 13.82
CA LYS A 200 23.93 23.93 13.29
C LYS A 200 23.95 23.98 11.77
N ALA A 201 24.73 23.12 11.11
CA ALA A 201 24.77 23.02 9.64
C ALA A 201 23.44 22.51 9.05
N ASN A 202 22.67 21.74 9.81
CA ASN A 202 21.32 21.34 9.43
C ASN A 202 20.26 22.43 9.67
N GLY A 203 20.56 23.45 10.47
CA GLY A 203 19.70 24.59 10.77
C GLY A 203 18.99 24.52 12.12
N ASP A 204 19.59 23.87 13.14
CA ASP A 204 19.08 23.77 14.51
C ASP A 204 17.61 23.27 14.58
N THR A 205 17.30 22.29 13.72
CA THR A 205 15.93 21.86 13.39
C THR A 205 15.86 20.33 13.20
N ILE A 206 14.66 19.82 12.91
CA ILE A 206 14.36 18.39 12.70
C ILE A 206 13.79 18.14 11.29
N PRO A 207 13.87 16.92 10.72
CA PRO A 207 13.35 16.64 9.39
C PRO A 207 11.84 16.94 9.20
N ALA A 208 11.00 16.64 10.20
CA ALA A 208 9.55 16.93 10.15
C ALA A 208 9.20 18.43 10.07
N VAL A 209 10.15 19.31 10.38
CA VAL A 209 10.05 20.76 10.16
C VAL A 209 10.73 21.15 8.85
N LYS A 210 11.99 20.75 8.64
CA LYS A 210 12.82 21.16 7.50
C LYS A 210 12.26 20.75 6.14
N TYR A 211 11.57 19.61 6.05
CA TYR A 211 11.05 19.06 4.79
C TYR A 211 9.52 19.02 4.71
N ARG A 212 8.82 19.83 5.53
CA ARG A 212 7.35 19.89 5.55
C ARG A 212 6.80 20.21 4.16
N GLY A 213 5.89 19.36 3.66
CA GLY A 213 5.25 19.52 2.35
C GLY A 213 6.13 19.11 1.15
N ILE A 214 7.34 18.60 1.37
CA ILE A 214 8.17 18.03 0.31
C ILE A 214 7.79 16.56 0.13
N ARG A 215 7.37 16.16 -1.08
CA ARG A 215 7.08 14.77 -1.42
C ARG A 215 8.36 13.90 -1.37
N PRO A 216 8.37 12.80 -0.61
CA PRO A 216 9.36 11.72 -0.77
C PRO A 216 9.33 11.10 -2.17
N THR A 217 10.36 10.33 -2.51
CA THR A 217 10.40 9.51 -3.75
C THR A 217 11.07 8.18 -3.47
N HIS A 218 10.38 7.06 -3.73
CA HIS A 218 10.83 5.72 -3.32
C HIS A 218 11.26 4.81 -4.47
N GLU A 219 11.39 5.36 -5.69
CA GLU A 219 11.87 4.71 -6.92
C GLU A 219 12.88 3.59 -6.65
N ALA A 220 12.40 2.36 -6.76
CA ALA A 220 13.10 1.15 -6.34
C ALA A 220 14.22 0.73 -7.31
N HIS A 221 14.26 1.30 -8.52
CA HIS A 221 15.18 0.92 -9.59
C HIS A 221 16.09 2.08 -10.02
N PRO A 222 16.93 2.62 -9.11
CA PRO A 222 17.88 3.68 -9.46
C PRO A 222 18.83 3.21 -10.57
N SER A 223 19.15 4.14 -11.47
CA SER A 223 20.04 3.92 -12.61
C SER A 223 21.51 3.83 -12.15
N PRO A 224 22.38 3.08 -12.86
CA PRO A 224 23.82 3.08 -12.60
C PRO A 224 24.39 4.50 -12.56
N GLY A 225 25.20 4.80 -11.54
CA GLY A 225 25.72 6.15 -11.27
C GLY A 225 24.77 7.08 -10.50
N GLN A 226 23.50 6.73 -10.29
CA GLN A 226 22.56 7.53 -9.49
C GLN A 226 22.85 7.38 -7.99
N LYS A 227 22.70 8.48 -7.24
CA LYS A 227 22.74 8.45 -5.77
C LYS A 227 21.56 7.64 -5.22
N ILE A 228 21.83 6.85 -4.19
CA ILE A 228 20.85 5.98 -3.54
C ILE A 228 20.74 6.30 -2.06
N CYS A 229 19.55 6.14 -1.49
CA CYS A 229 19.32 6.37 -0.08
C CYS A 229 20.17 5.38 0.75
N PRO A 230 20.95 5.85 1.75
CA PRO A 230 21.80 4.99 2.57
C PRO A 230 21.09 3.80 3.23
N VAL A 231 19.84 4.02 3.65
CA VAL A 231 18.96 3.04 4.31
C VAL A 231 18.27 2.14 3.29
N SER A 232 17.27 2.66 2.57
CA SER A 232 16.40 1.86 1.69
C SER A 232 17.03 1.35 0.40
N ARG A 233 18.21 1.86 0.01
CA ARG A 233 18.92 1.56 -1.27
C ARG A 233 18.14 1.93 -2.56
N THR A 234 16.93 2.49 -2.44
CA THR A 234 16.16 3.15 -3.50
C THR A 234 16.88 4.41 -4.00
N ALA A 235 16.39 5.04 -5.07
CA ALA A 235 16.88 6.35 -5.48
C ALA A 235 16.87 7.37 -4.31
N ALA A 236 17.92 8.18 -4.20
CA ALA A 236 17.94 9.32 -3.30
C ALA A 236 17.20 10.52 -3.90
N ASN A 237 16.64 11.37 -3.05
CA ASN A 237 15.97 12.60 -3.42
C ASN A 237 16.84 13.80 -2.98
N PRO A 238 17.36 14.62 -3.91
CA PRO A 238 18.29 15.70 -3.57
C PRO A 238 17.67 16.81 -2.70
N LYS A 239 16.35 16.80 -2.48
CA LYS A 239 15.66 17.71 -1.54
C LYS A 239 15.79 17.29 -0.08
N PHE A 240 16.09 16.02 0.21
CA PHE A 240 16.25 15.50 1.57
C PHE A 240 17.74 15.32 1.88
N THR A 241 18.37 16.38 2.39
CA THR A 241 19.83 16.48 2.59
C THR A 241 20.21 16.74 4.05
N TRP A 242 20.78 15.75 4.73
CA TRP A 242 21.21 15.88 6.13
C TRP A 242 22.73 15.85 6.26
N VAL A 243 23.29 16.75 7.07
CA VAL A 243 24.73 16.80 7.38
C VAL A 243 25.01 15.92 8.60
N ILE A 244 26.00 15.03 8.50
CA ILE A 244 26.46 14.14 9.59
C ILE A 244 27.98 13.98 9.47
N GLY A 245 28.73 14.19 10.56
CA GLY A 245 30.20 14.08 10.54
C GLY A 245 30.87 15.04 9.57
N GLY A 246 30.28 16.23 9.38
CA GLY A 246 30.72 17.24 8.41
C GLY A 246 30.41 16.93 6.94
N LYS A 247 29.66 15.86 6.65
CA LYS A 247 29.36 15.40 5.28
C LYS A 247 27.85 15.41 5.00
N THR A 248 27.47 15.83 3.79
CA THR A 248 26.06 15.85 3.35
C THR A 248 25.67 14.50 2.73
N TYR A 249 24.62 13.89 3.25
CA TYR A 249 23.99 12.68 2.72
C TYR A 249 22.62 13.01 2.11
N GLU A 250 22.23 12.28 1.07
CA GLU A 250 20.92 12.39 0.39
C GLU A 250 20.05 11.16 0.69
N PHE A 251 18.75 11.38 0.92
CA PHE A 251 17.81 10.35 1.37
C PHE A 251 16.55 10.34 0.49
N CYS A 252 15.76 9.27 0.53
CA CYS A 252 14.47 9.20 -0.18
C CYS A 252 13.32 9.91 0.56
N CYS A 253 13.38 9.94 1.91
CA CYS A 253 12.32 10.37 2.81
C CYS A 253 12.86 10.75 4.21
N THR A 254 12.05 11.39 5.06
CA THR A 254 12.48 11.77 6.44
C THR A 254 12.74 10.58 7.38
N PRO A 255 12.00 9.45 7.38
CA PRO A 255 12.33 8.30 8.24
C PRO A 255 13.72 7.72 7.98
N CYS A 256 14.20 7.74 6.74
CA CYS A 256 15.56 7.29 6.43
C CYS A 256 16.64 8.22 7.01
N ILE A 257 16.31 9.50 7.30
CA ILE A 257 17.21 10.39 8.04
C ILE A 257 17.19 10.02 9.54
N GLU A 258 16.02 9.70 10.10
CA GLU A 258 15.83 9.27 11.49
C GLU A 258 16.63 7.99 11.79
N GLU A 259 16.48 6.96 10.96
CA GLU A 259 17.19 5.68 11.08
C GLU A 259 18.72 5.79 10.86
N PHE A 260 19.14 6.52 9.82
CA PHE A 260 20.57 6.69 9.53
C PHE A 260 21.27 7.54 10.58
N LEU A 261 20.59 8.53 11.18
CA LEU A 261 21.13 9.31 12.29
C LEU A 261 21.27 8.48 13.57
N SER A 262 20.33 7.58 13.88
CA SER A 262 20.49 6.64 15.01
C SER A 262 21.71 5.74 14.78
N THR A 263 21.84 5.17 13.58
CA THR A 263 23.01 4.36 13.19
C THR A 263 24.31 5.17 13.30
N ALA A 264 24.34 6.43 12.87
CA ALA A 264 25.53 7.29 12.97
C ALA A 264 25.92 7.67 14.41
N LYS A 265 24.96 7.61 15.34
CA LYS A 265 25.17 7.85 16.77
C LYS A 265 25.65 6.61 17.51
N GLU A 266 25.00 5.48 17.27
CA GLU A 266 25.21 4.23 18.01
C GLU A 266 26.34 3.38 17.42
N LYS A 267 26.49 3.42 16.09
CA LYS A 267 27.38 2.56 15.32
C LYS A 267 28.14 3.34 14.22
N PRO A 268 28.96 4.33 14.60
CA PRO A 268 29.61 5.23 13.64
C PRO A 268 30.46 4.52 12.57
N ALA A 269 30.97 3.32 12.84
CA ALA A 269 31.73 2.51 11.87
C ALA A 269 30.89 1.87 10.75
N GLU A 270 29.55 1.82 10.86
CA GLU A 270 28.66 1.36 9.76
C GLU A 270 28.38 2.49 8.74
N ILE A 271 28.74 3.74 9.04
CA ILE A 271 28.55 4.91 8.17
C ILE A 271 29.69 5.04 7.17
N LYS A 272 29.35 4.96 5.89
CA LYS A 272 30.28 5.09 4.77
C LYS A 272 30.37 6.55 4.28
N ASP A 273 31.31 6.83 3.38
CA ASP A 273 31.33 8.12 2.70
C ASP A 273 30.09 8.32 1.80
N PRO A 274 29.54 9.55 1.66
CA PRO A 274 28.44 9.82 0.71
C PRO A 274 28.67 9.29 -0.70
N SER A 275 29.92 9.24 -1.18
CA SER A 275 30.27 8.71 -2.51
C SER A 275 30.11 7.18 -2.64
N GLU A 276 30.04 6.42 -1.54
CA GLU A 276 29.72 4.99 -1.58
C GLU A 276 28.21 4.72 -1.75
N TYR A 277 27.35 5.71 -1.49
CA TYR A 277 25.90 5.61 -1.63
C TYR A 277 25.46 5.97 -3.05
N VAL A 278 26.06 5.27 -4.01
CA VAL A 278 25.78 5.35 -5.45
C VAL A 278 25.44 3.95 -5.97
N LYS A 279 24.47 3.87 -6.88
CA LYS A 279 24.13 2.65 -7.60
C LYS A 279 25.30 2.24 -8.51
N LYS A 280 25.81 1.03 -8.28
CA LYS A 280 26.68 0.31 -9.22
C LYS A 280 25.82 -0.47 -10.22
#